data_AF-A0A1H7T8L9-F1
#
_entry.id   AF-A0A1H7T8L9-F1
#
_cell.length_a   1.000
_cell.length_b   1.000
_cell.length_c   1.000
_cell.angle_alpha   90.00
_cell.angle_beta   90.00
_cell.angle_gamma   90.00
#
_symmetry.space_group_name_H-M   'P 1'
#
loop_
_entity.id
_entity.type
_entity.pdbx_description
1 polymer ?
#
loop_
_entity_poly.entity_id
_entity_poly.type
_entity_poly.pdbx_seq_one_letter_code
_entity_poly.pdbx_strand_id
1 'polypeptide(L)'
;MFGKVPAPHPFLGRNRFNKEFPLEIEKLPQIDAVIFSHDHYDHFDYESVLKIKGKTKHFYTPLSVGNQLQAWGVPDAKITEMY
;
A
#
# COMPACT_ATOMS: atom_id res chain seq x y z
N MET A 1 -2.33 -1.24 -5.80
CA MET A 1 -3.54 -0.53 -5.33
C MET A 1 -4.78 -1.41 -5.41
N PHE A 2 -5.50 -1.55 -4.29
CA PHE A 2 -6.83 -2.14 -4.14
C PHE A 2 -7.94 -1.10 -3.90
N GLY A 3 -7.59 0.18 -3.69
CA GLY A 3 -8.53 1.29 -3.66
C GLY A 3 -9.30 1.48 -4.97
N LYS A 4 -10.41 2.23 -4.87
CA LYS A 4 -11.33 2.50 -5.99
C LYS A 4 -10.74 3.44 -7.03
N VAL A 5 -9.94 4.42 -6.56
CA VAL A 5 -9.30 5.46 -7.37
C VAL A 5 -7.83 5.60 -6.96
N PRO A 6 -6.92 5.99 -7.86
CA PRO A 6 -5.51 6.27 -7.53
C PRO A 6 -5.35 7.70 -6.99
N ALA A 7 -6.00 7.98 -5.85
CA ALA A 7 -5.99 9.32 -5.25
C ALA A 7 -6.20 9.23 -3.73
N PRO A 8 -5.77 10.25 -2.95
CA PRO A 8 -5.95 10.30 -1.50
C PRO A 8 -7.42 10.28 -1.04
N HIS A 9 -8.34 10.64 -1.94
CA HIS A 9 -9.77 10.63 -1.65
C HIS A 9 -10.56 10.16 -2.88
N PRO A 10 -11.63 9.34 -2.72
CA PRO A 10 -12.47 8.85 -3.82
C PRO A 10 -12.98 9.91 -4.80
N PHE A 11 -13.19 11.15 -4.34
CA PHE A 11 -13.68 12.26 -5.16
C PHE A 11 -12.61 12.88 -6.08
N LEU A 12 -11.33 12.62 -5.84
CA LEU A 12 -10.23 13.26 -6.57
C LEU A 12 -9.71 12.42 -7.75
N GLY A 13 -10.25 11.23 -7.95
CA GLY A 13 -9.80 10.31 -8.99
C GLY A 13 -10.94 9.71 -9.80
N ARG A 14 -10.58 9.06 -10.90
CA ARG A 14 -11.50 8.25 -11.69
C ARG A 14 -11.42 6.80 -11.27
N ASN A 15 -12.55 6.11 -11.36
CA ASN A 15 -12.60 4.68 -11.06
C ASN A 15 -11.68 3.93 -12.02
N ARG A 16 -11.08 2.86 -11.50
CA ARG A 16 -10.43 1.84 -12.35
C ARG A 16 -11.39 1.31 -13.40
N PHE A 17 -10.83 0.92 -14.55
CA PHE A 17 -11.59 0.30 -15.65
C PHE A 17 -12.09 -1.10 -15.27
N ASN A 18 -11.21 -1.92 -14.68
CA ASN A 18 -11.55 -3.28 -14.24
C ASN A 18 -12.44 -3.21 -13.00
N LYS A 19 -13.67 -3.72 -13.11
CA LYS A 19 -14.62 -3.72 -11.99
C LYS A 19 -14.32 -4.79 -10.94
N GLU A 20 -13.77 -5.91 -11.38
CA GLU A 20 -13.48 -7.07 -10.54
C GLU A 20 -11.97 -7.22 -10.33
N PHE A 21 -11.59 -7.64 -9.13
CA PHE A 21 -10.21 -8.04 -8.85
C PHE A 21 -10.06 -9.55 -9.09
N PRO A 22 -8.92 -9.99 -9.66
CA PRO A 22 -8.64 -11.43 -9.75
C PRO A 22 -8.42 -12.06 -8.36
N LEU A 23 -8.13 -11.24 -7.34
CA LEU A 23 -7.90 -11.66 -5.97
C LEU A 23 -8.39 -10.58 -5.00
N GLU A 24 -9.21 -10.99 -4.04
CA GLU A 24 -9.62 -10.11 -2.94
C GLU A 24 -8.47 -9.95 -1.93
N ILE A 25 -8.24 -8.72 -1.47
CA ILE A 25 -7.14 -8.40 -0.55
C ILE A 25 -7.27 -9.13 0.80
N GLU A 26 -8.49 -9.43 1.22
CA GLU A 26 -8.80 -10.19 2.42
C GLU A 26 -8.36 -11.66 2.29
N LYS A 27 -8.24 -12.19 1.07
CA LYS A 27 -7.77 -13.55 0.77
C LYS A 27 -6.25 -13.68 0.67
N LEU A 28 -5.51 -12.56 0.70
CA LEU A 28 -4.05 -12.62 0.74
C LEU A 28 -3.58 -13.40 1.98
N PRO A 29 -2.62 -14.33 1.82
CA PRO A 29 -2.01 -15.04 2.93
C PRO A 29 -1.12 -14.08 3.74
N GLN A 30 -0.34 -14.61 4.67
CA GLN A 30 0.75 -13.85 5.27
C GLN A 30 1.71 -13.39 4.18
N ILE A 31 2.10 -12.11 4.22
CA ILE A 31 2.96 -11.49 3.21
C ILE A 31 4.34 -11.31 3.83
N ASP A 32 5.36 -11.95 3.27
CA ASP A 32 6.72 -11.82 3.78
C ASP A 32 7.31 -10.43 3.49
N ALA A 33 7.04 -9.89 2.30
CA ALA A 33 7.53 -8.59 1.89
C ALA A 33 6.51 -7.86 1.01
N VAL A 34 6.37 -6.55 1.23
CA VAL A 34 5.73 -5.61 0.31
C VAL A 34 6.78 -4.61 -0.15
N ILE A 35 6.87 -4.38 -1.46
CA ILE A 35 7.85 -3.48 -2.05
C ILE A 35 7.10 -2.35 -2.73
N PHE A 36 7.39 -1.11 -2.36
CA PHE A 36 6.92 0.08 -3.05
C PHE A 36 8.02 0.59 -3.98
N SER A 37 7.66 0.93 -5.22
CA SER A 37 8.61 1.51 -6.19
C SER A 37 8.75 3.02 -6.03
N HIS A 38 7.67 3.70 -5.70
CA HIS A 38 7.56 5.15 -5.44
C HIS A 38 6.24 5.43 -4.71
N ASP A 39 5.93 6.70 -4.43
CA ASP A 39 4.86 7.17 -3.53
C ASP A 39 3.57 7.61 -4.23
N HIS A 40 3.46 7.49 -5.55
CA HIS A 40 2.20 7.81 -6.24
C HIS A 40 1.08 6.82 -5.86
N TYR A 41 -0.15 7.31 -5.72
CA TYR A 41 -1.29 6.56 -5.17
C TYR A 41 -1.71 5.32 -5.99
N ASP A 42 -1.35 5.23 -7.27
CA ASP A 42 -1.55 4.02 -8.07
C ASP A 42 -0.62 2.86 -7.62
N HIS A 43 0.53 3.20 -7.02
CA HIS A 43 1.49 2.27 -6.43
C HIS A 43 1.44 2.24 -4.88
N PHE A 44 1.11 3.35 -4.24
CA PHE A 44 1.18 3.60 -2.79
C PHE A 44 -0.18 4.03 -2.22
N ASP A 45 -1.09 3.07 -2.17
CA ASP A 45 -2.50 3.30 -1.82
C ASP A 45 -2.75 3.12 -0.32
N TYR A 46 -3.21 4.19 0.33
CA TYR A 46 -3.52 4.24 1.77
C TYR A 46 -4.44 3.11 2.24
N GLU A 47 -5.57 2.91 1.56
CA GLU A 47 -6.57 1.90 1.91
C GLU A 47 -5.98 0.49 1.80
N SER A 48 -5.16 0.24 0.78
CA SER A 48 -4.43 -1.03 0.65
C SER A 48 -3.48 -1.26 1.82
N VAL A 49 -2.67 -0.25 2.17
CA VAL A 49 -1.70 -0.36 3.27
C VAL A 49 -2.40 -0.69 4.58
N LEU A 50 -3.50 0.00 4.92
CA LEU A 50 -4.24 -0.26 6.15
C LEU A 50 -4.74 -1.70 6.25
N LYS A 51 -5.19 -2.27 5.12
CA LYS A 51 -5.70 -3.64 5.06
C LYS A 51 -4.60 -4.71 5.15
N ILE A 52 -3.40 -4.44 4.64
CA ILE A 52 -2.31 -5.45 4.59
C ILE A 52 -1.27 -5.29 5.70
N LYS A 53 -1.19 -4.14 6.39
CA LYS A 53 -0.13 -3.90 7.41
C LYS A 53 -0.11 -4.94 8.54
N GLY A 54 -1.27 -5.49 8.90
CA GLY A 54 -1.38 -6.57 9.89
C GLY A 54 -0.89 -7.92 9.39
N LYS A 55 -0.96 -8.17 8.07
CA LYS A 55 -0.55 -9.43 7.43
C LYS A 55 0.88 -9.40 6.88
N THR A 56 1.47 -8.21 6.79
CA THR A 56 2.79 -8.00 6.20
C THR A 56 3.87 -8.09 7.27
N LYS A 57 4.90 -8.91 7.04
CA LYS A 57 6.08 -9.02 7.90
C LYS A 57 6.98 -7.80 7.72
N HIS A 58 7.31 -7.42 6.48
CA HIS A 58 8.21 -6.31 6.20
C HIS A 58 7.81 -5.48 4.96
N PHE A 59 8.16 -4.20 4.97
CA PHE A 59 7.96 -3.24 3.89
C PHE A 59 9.32 -2.70 3.43
N TYR A 60 9.51 -2.66 2.11
CA TYR A 60 10.69 -2.07 1.48
C TYR A 60 10.27 -0.90 0.60
N THR A 61 10.91 0.24 0.78
CA THR A 61 10.51 1.48 0.09
C THR A 61 11.72 2.26 -0.41
N PRO A 62 11.54 3.23 -1.32
CA PRO A 62 12.54 4.27 -1.55
C PRO A 62 12.70 5.12 -0.29
N LEU A 63 13.76 5.94 -0.29
CA LEU A 63 13.98 6.94 0.74
C LEU A 63 12.76 7.84 0.94
N SER A 64 12.51 8.22 2.19
CA SER A 64 11.42 9.10 2.66
C SER A 64 10.00 8.55 2.55
N VAL A 65 9.73 7.49 1.77
CA VAL A 65 8.40 6.88 1.67
C VAL A 65 8.01 6.14 2.96
N GLY A 66 8.99 5.63 3.69
CA GLY A 66 8.80 4.99 4.99
C GLY A 66 8.17 5.91 6.03
N ASN A 67 8.46 7.21 5.99
CA ASN A 67 7.83 8.20 6.87
C ASN A 67 6.30 8.21 6.74
N GLN A 68 5.80 8.06 5.50
CA GLN A 68 4.36 8.04 5.26
C GLN A 68 3.73 6.72 5.72
N LEU A 69 4.44 5.59 5.59
CA LEU A 69 4.02 4.31 6.17
C LEU A 69 3.93 4.38 7.70
N GLN A 70 4.92 4.99 8.36
CA GLN A 70 4.89 5.23 9.80
C GLN A 70 3.70 6.09 10.20
N ALA A 71 3.43 7.18 9.47
CA ALA A 71 2.25 8.04 9.70
C ALA A 71 0.93 7.28 9.54
N TRP A 72 0.88 6.25 8.70
CA TRP A 72 -0.27 5.34 8.54
C TRP A 72 -0.29 4.18 9.54
N GLY A 73 0.61 4.20 10.52
CA GLY A 73 0.69 3.26 11.63
C GLY A 73 1.29 1.90 11.25
N VAL A 74 2.22 1.87 10.30
CA VAL A 74 3.14 0.75 10.13
C VAL A 74 4.29 0.91 11.14
N PRO A 75 4.59 -0.10 11.98
CA PRO A 75 5.72 -0.01 12.91
C PRO A 75 7.04 0.18 12.17
N ASP A 76 7.90 1.08 12.67
CA ASP A 76 9.23 1.36 12.11
C ASP A 76 10.08 0.09 11.93
N ALA A 77 10.01 -0.83 12.91
CA ALA A 77 10.70 -2.12 12.86
C ALA A 77 10.32 -3.02 11.66
N LYS A 78 9.23 -2.70 10.94
CA LYS A 78 8.80 -3.40 9.73
C LYS A 78 9.16 -2.67 8.44
N ILE A 79 9.93 -1.58 8.49
CA ILE A 79 10.21 -0.73 7.33
C ILE A 79 11.71 -0.74 7.05
N THR A 80 12.09 -0.85 5.78
CA THR A 80 13.44 -0.61 5.31
C THR A 80 13.41 0.28 4.08
N GLU A 81 14.06 1.43 4.18
CA GLU A 81 14.28 2.30 3.03
C GLU A 81 15.57 1.91 2.30
N MET A 82 15.52 1.85 0.97
CA MET A 82 16.64 1.45 0.12
C MET A 82 17.07 2.59 -0.80
N TYR A 83 18.38 2.73 -1.00
CA TYR A 83 19.04 3.70 -1.89
C TYR A 83 19.50 3.03 -3.18
#